data_AF-A0A1Y3W579-F1
#
_entry.id   AF-A0A1Y3W579-F1
#
_cell.length_a   1.000
_cell.length_b   1.000
_cell.length_c   1.000
_cell.angle_alpha   90.00
_cell.angle_beta   90.00
_cell.angle_gamma   90.00
#
_symmetry.space_group_name_H-M   'P 1'
#
loop_
_entity.id
_entity.type
_entity.pdbx_description
1 polymer ?
#
loop_
_entity_poly.entity_id
_entity_poly.type
_entity_poly.pdbx_seq_one_letter_code
_entity_poly.pdbx_strand_id
1 'polypeptide(L)'
;MEEVWSCVVDRANIVLDAQLDRAKTLIDDFCTYDYASHADFSDLSRVNIAYTTVGDEDIPLQVHVDLEGYKIERELDGKPLDTRQYSSLQELIENELEGLDFQELVAVDEKDIQLSLARAEYQENVECKLAIEQAIACYYDGSRLDSAAAREVVEKFGAERVLYVLAGTLQQNEWDGRFSQDNKAWAKTAKADPLFAHRRDFSVQSHPGLVDVFLTQVRREAEKPPRASIRERLKQAQEKAEKKTSVQAATKKKEPER
;
A
#
# COMPACT_ATOMS: atom_id res chain seq x y z
N MET A 1 15.55 -17.46 55.05
CA MET A 1 15.46 -17.94 53.65
C MET A 1 14.81 -16.87 52.77
N GLU A 2 13.76 -16.19 53.25
CA GLU A 2 13.14 -15.02 52.60
C GLU A 2 14.08 -13.80 52.45
N GLU A 3 14.89 -13.49 53.47
CA GLU A 3 15.84 -12.35 53.40
C GLU A 3 16.93 -12.52 52.31
N VAL A 4 17.33 -13.77 52.04
CA VAL A 4 18.34 -14.07 51.01
C VAL A 4 17.72 -13.94 49.61
N TRP A 5 16.48 -14.38 49.43
CA TRP A 5 15.74 -14.19 48.19
C TRP A 5 15.43 -12.71 47.91
N SER A 6 15.06 -11.93 48.93
CA SER A 6 14.86 -10.48 48.81
C SER A 6 16.12 -9.78 48.33
N CYS A 7 17.27 -10.02 48.97
CA CYS A 7 18.55 -9.41 48.58
C CYS A 7 18.99 -9.77 47.14
N VAL A 8 18.65 -10.96 46.65
CA VAL A 8 18.98 -11.41 45.29
C VAL A 8 18.10 -10.69 44.26
N VAL A 9 16.80 -10.54 44.54
CA VAL A 9 15.87 -9.79 43.68
C VAL A 9 16.25 -8.31 43.62
N ASP A 10 16.60 -7.70 44.76
CA ASP A 10 17.00 -6.29 44.82
C ASP A 10 18.27 -6.02 43.98
N ARG A 11 19.26 -6.92 44.04
CA ARG A 11 20.47 -6.82 43.23
C ARG A 11 20.20 -7.02 41.74
N ALA A 12 19.32 -7.96 41.38
CA ALA A 12 18.94 -8.19 40.00
C ALA A 12 18.23 -6.96 39.41
N ASN A 13 17.36 -6.31 40.18
CA ASN A 13 16.68 -5.07 39.77
C ASN A 13 17.67 -3.92 39.57
N ILE A 14 18.64 -3.73 40.48
CA ILE A 14 19.67 -2.68 40.33
C ILE A 14 20.49 -2.88 39.04
N VAL A 15 20.85 -4.13 38.73
CA VAL A 15 21.61 -4.43 37.50
C VAL A 15 20.76 -4.13 36.26
N LEU A 16 19.48 -4.53 36.28
CA LEU A 16 18.56 -4.29 35.17
C LEU A 16 18.29 -2.79 34.94
N ASP A 17 18.09 -2.02 36.02
CA ASP A 17 17.91 -0.57 35.95
C ASP A 17 19.14 0.11 35.35
N ALA A 18 20.34 -0.28 35.77
CA ALA A 18 21.59 0.24 35.22
C ALA A 18 21.76 -0.12 33.74
N GLN A 19 21.35 -1.32 33.32
CA GLN A 19 21.35 -1.73 31.91
C GLN A 19 20.33 -0.93 31.10
N LEU A 20 19.14 -0.70 31.65
CA LEU A 20 18.09 0.07 30.99
C LEU A 20 18.50 1.54 30.80
N ASP A 21 19.09 2.16 31.82
CA ASP A 21 19.63 3.52 31.72
C ASP A 21 20.75 3.60 30.68
N ARG A 22 21.62 2.59 30.61
CA ARG A 22 22.67 2.50 29.59
C ARG A 22 22.08 2.36 28.19
N ALA A 23 21.10 1.48 27.99
CA ALA A 23 20.45 1.28 26.70
C ALA A 23 19.75 2.56 26.21
N LYS A 24 19.01 3.24 27.10
CA LYS A 24 18.36 4.52 26.79
C LYS A 24 19.38 5.59 26.40
N THR A 25 20.51 5.67 27.11
CA THR A 25 21.57 6.63 26.78
C THR A 25 22.13 6.38 25.38
N LEU A 26 22.46 5.13 25.05
CA LEU A 26 22.98 4.76 23.72
C LEU A 26 21.99 5.09 22.60
N ILE A 27 20.70 4.78 22.81
CA ILE A 27 19.65 5.07 21.84
C ILE A 27 19.44 6.60 21.67
N ASP A 28 19.43 7.35 22.77
CA ASP A 28 19.25 8.80 22.74
C ASP A 28 20.44 9.52 22.11
N ASP A 29 21.67 9.07 22.40
CA ASP A 29 22.90 9.57 21.79
C ASP A 29 22.88 9.35 20.26
N PHE A 30 22.50 8.15 19.82
CA PHE A 30 22.32 7.84 18.40
C PHE A 30 21.25 8.73 17.75
N CYS A 31 20.06 8.83 18.36
CA CYS A 31 18.98 9.64 17.80
C CYS A 31 19.34 11.13 17.72
N THR A 32 20.04 11.63 18.74
CA THR A 32 20.54 13.01 18.79
C THR A 32 21.57 13.25 17.69
N TYR A 33 22.44 12.28 17.43
CA TYR A 33 23.48 12.38 16.42
C TYR A 33 22.91 12.35 14.99
N ASP A 34 22.03 11.38 14.67
CA ASP A 34 21.52 11.18 13.31
C ASP A 34 20.31 12.05 12.95
N TYR A 35 19.45 12.37 13.93
CA TYR A 35 18.19 13.09 13.68
C TYR A 35 18.11 14.47 14.35
N ALA A 36 19.13 14.87 15.12
CA ALA A 36 19.09 16.08 15.96
C ALA A 36 17.85 16.12 16.88
N SER A 37 17.38 14.95 17.32
CA SER A 37 16.21 14.79 18.17
C SER A 37 16.43 13.70 19.21
N HIS A 38 15.85 13.87 20.40
CA HIS A 38 15.85 12.85 21.44
C HIS A 38 14.95 11.68 21.07
N ALA A 39 15.33 10.49 21.55
CA ALA A 39 14.50 9.30 21.43
C ALA A 39 13.26 9.40 22.34
N ASP A 40 12.13 8.86 21.86
CA ASP A 40 10.90 8.77 22.65
C ASP A 40 10.85 7.42 23.39
N PHE A 41 10.96 7.48 24.72
CA PHE A 41 10.93 6.32 25.61
C PHE A 41 9.57 6.13 26.30
N SER A 42 8.50 6.76 25.81
CA SER A 42 7.15 6.60 26.37
C SER A 42 6.63 5.16 26.28
N ASP A 43 7.10 4.41 25.27
CA ASP A 43 6.83 2.98 25.08
C ASP A 43 8.15 2.23 24.93
N LEU A 44 8.58 1.54 26.00
CA LEU A 44 9.83 0.77 26.01
C LEU A 44 9.76 -0.50 25.17
N SER A 45 8.56 -0.98 24.85
CA SER A 45 8.37 -2.12 23.96
C SER A 45 8.56 -1.76 22.49
N ARG A 46 8.58 -0.45 22.16
CA ARG A 46 8.66 0.04 20.79
C ARG A 46 9.27 1.44 20.70
N VAL A 47 10.57 1.54 21.00
CA VAL A 47 11.35 2.77 20.84
C VAL A 47 11.76 2.92 19.37
N ASN A 48 11.27 3.94 18.68
CA ASN A 48 11.63 4.19 17.27
C ASN A 48 13.05 4.73 17.17
N ILE A 49 13.89 4.08 16.37
CA ILE A 49 15.29 4.50 16.18
C ILE A 49 15.62 4.87 14.73
N ALA A 50 14.87 4.36 13.74
CA ALA A 50 15.06 4.82 12.37
C ALA A 50 13.79 4.82 11.53
N TYR A 51 13.74 5.77 10.60
CA TYR A 51 12.72 5.87 9.57
C TYR A 51 13.34 6.39 8.27
N THR A 52 13.13 5.68 7.16
CA THR A 52 13.59 6.07 5.82
C THR A 52 12.72 5.43 4.74
N THR A 53 12.96 5.78 3.47
CA THR A 53 12.45 5.02 2.32
C THR A 53 13.57 4.21 1.66
N VAL A 54 13.21 3.10 1.02
CA VAL A 54 14.12 2.22 0.27
C VAL A 54 13.57 1.88 -1.12
N GLY A 55 14.47 1.66 -2.07
CA GLY A 55 14.13 1.35 -3.46
C GLY A 55 13.57 2.54 -4.25
N ASP A 56 13.25 2.29 -5.52
CA ASP A 56 12.78 3.33 -6.45
C ASP A 56 11.34 3.79 -6.17
N GLU A 57 10.54 2.94 -5.51
CA GLU A 57 9.12 3.19 -5.19
C GLU A 57 8.93 3.81 -3.79
N ASP A 58 10.01 4.34 -3.18
CA ASP A 58 9.99 5.01 -1.87
C ASP A 58 9.30 4.18 -0.76
N ILE A 59 9.63 2.89 -0.66
CA ILE A 59 8.99 1.97 0.30
C ILE A 59 9.41 2.35 1.72
N PRO A 60 8.47 2.61 2.66
CA PRO A 60 8.84 3.05 3.99
C PRO A 60 9.45 1.91 4.81
N LEU A 61 10.59 2.17 5.42
CA LEU A 61 11.28 1.32 6.36
C LEU A 61 11.27 1.96 7.74
N GLN A 62 10.82 1.22 8.75
CA GLN A 62 10.80 1.63 10.14
C GLN A 62 11.56 0.63 11.00
N VAL A 63 12.42 1.13 11.88
CA VAL A 63 13.23 0.32 12.81
C VAL A 63 12.90 0.73 14.24
N HIS A 64 12.62 -0.27 15.07
CA HIS A 64 12.33 -0.08 16.49
C HIS A 64 13.13 -1.05 17.37
N VAL A 65 13.41 -0.60 18.58
CA VAL A 65 13.99 -1.39 19.65
C VAL A 65 12.91 -1.70 20.67
N ASP A 66 12.74 -2.97 21.00
CA ASP A 66 11.95 -3.43 22.13
C ASP A 66 12.90 -3.72 23.30
N LEU A 67 12.94 -2.81 24.27
CA LEU A 67 13.78 -2.91 25.47
C LEU A 67 13.20 -3.86 26.52
N GLU A 68 11.90 -4.18 26.46
CA GLU A 68 11.25 -5.13 27.38
C GLU A 68 11.38 -6.57 26.89
N GLY A 69 11.27 -6.75 25.58
CA GLY A 69 11.40 -8.02 24.85
C GLY A 69 12.82 -8.30 24.36
N TYR A 70 13.77 -7.37 24.52
CA TYR A 70 15.18 -7.51 24.13
C TYR A 70 15.35 -7.86 22.64
N LYS A 71 14.78 -7.05 21.75
CA LYS A 71 14.87 -7.29 20.30
C LYS A 71 14.94 -6.00 19.49
N ILE A 72 15.46 -6.11 18.28
CA ILE A 72 15.32 -5.10 17.22
C ILE A 72 14.36 -5.65 16.18
N GLU A 73 13.43 -4.81 15.76
CA GLU A 73 12.41 -5.15 14.79
C GLU A 73 12.41 -4.13 13.66
N ARG A 74 12.36 -4.66 12.44
CA ARG A 74 12.30 -3.87 11.21
C ARG A 74 10.99 -4.14 10.52
N GLU A 75 10.31 -3.08 10.09
CA GLU A 75 9.09 -3.14 9.33
C GLU A 75 9.31 -2.45 7.98
N LEU A 76 9.00 -3.16 6.89
CA LEU A 76 9.04 -2.66 5.53
C LEU A 76 7.60 -2.59 5.01
N ASP A 77 7.18 -1.42 4.54
CA ASP A 77 5.80 -1.14 4.13
C ASP A 77 4.75 -1.46 5.23
N GLY A 78 5.11 -1.18 6.49
CA GLY A 78 4.28 -1.52 7.66
C GLY A 78 4.07 -3.01 7.88
N LYS A 79 4.85 -3.88 7.22
CA LYS A 79 4.88 -5.33 7.45
C LYS A 79 6.19 -5.74 8.11
N PRO A 80 6.19 -6.74 9.01
CA PRO A 80 7.43 -7.25 9.58
C PRO A 80 8.39 -7.72 8.49
N LEU A 81 9.60 -7.16 8.49
CA LEU A 81 10.73 -7.55 7.64
C LEU A 81 11.53 -8.64 8.36
N ASP A 82 12.13 -8.30 9.49
CA ASP A 82 12.89 -9.21 10.34
C ASP A 82 12.90 -8.76 11.80
N THR A 83 13.28 -9.70 12.67
CA THR A 83 13.44 -9.50 14.11
C THR A 83 14.75 -10.13 14.55
N ARG A 84 15.58 -9.36 15.25
CA ARG A 84 16.80 -9.84 15.91
C ARG A 84 16.54 -9.91 17.41
N GLN A 85 16.42 -11.13 17.93
CA GLN A 85 16.03 -11.43 19.30
C GLN A 85 17.24 -11.78 20.16
N TYR A 86 17.29 -11.22 21.36
CA TYR A 86 18.34 -11.46 22.34
C TYR A 86 17.81 -12.11 23.62
N SER A 87 18.68 -12.80 24.35
CA SER A 87 18.32 -13.50 25.58
C SER A 87 18.27 -12.59 26.81
N SER A 88 18.89 -11.41 26.73
CA SER A 88 18.93 -10.43 27.80
C SER A 88 19.18 -9.01 27.27
N LEU A 89 18.86 -8.01 28.09
CA LEU A 89 19.16 -6.61 27.79
C LEU A 89 20.66 -6.35 27.61
N GLN A 90 21.51 -7.03 28.38
CA GLN A 90 22.97 -6.93 28.23
C GLN A 90 23.41 -7.35 26.83
N GLU A 91 22.89 -8.48 26.34
CA GLU A 91 23.25 -9.02 25.03
C GLU A 91 22.75 -8.11 23.90
N LEU A 92 21.55 -7.53 24.02
CA LEU A 92 21.06 -6.51 23.10
C LEU A 92 21.98 -5.28 23.08
N ILE A 93 22.43 -4.81 24.25
CA ILE A 93 23.35 -3.67 24.35
C ILE A 93 24.67 -3.97 23.64
N GLU A 94 25.31 -5.09 23.97
CA GLU A 94 26.65 -5.42 23.47
C GLU A 94 26.67 -5.73 21.97
N ASN A 95 25.61 -6.38 21.44
CA ASN A 95 25.59 -6.81 20.05
C ASN A 95 24.92 -5.82 19.09
N GLU A 96 24.05 -4.93 19.58
CA GLU A 96 23.37 -3.94 18.71
C GLU A 96 23.60 -2.50 19.19
N LEU A 97 23.23 -2.17 20.44
CA LEU A 97 23.11 -0.77 20.85
C LEU A 97 24.45 -0.03 20.97
N GLU A 98 25.54 -0.73 21.33
CA GLU A 98 26.88 -0.14 21.40
C GLU A 98 27.45 0.22 20.01
N GLY A 99 26.96 -0.42 18.96
CA GLY A 99 27.45 -0.29 17.59
C GLY A 99 26.41 0.24 16.60
N LEU A 100 25.40 0.98 17.07
CA LEU A 100 24.34 1.51 16.19
C LEU A 100 24.95 2.35 15.07
N ASP A 101 24.69 1.91 13.85
CA ASP A 101 25.05 2.60 12.62
C ASP A 101 23.81 2.71 11.73
N PHE A 102 23.52 3.93 11.28
CA PHE A 102 22.32 4.17 10.46
C PHE A 102 22.35 3.36 9.16
N GLN A 103 23.51 3.22 8.51
CA GLN A 103 23.62 2.54 7.23
C GLN A 103 23.36 1.03 7.36
N GLU A 104 23.83 0.42 8.46
CA GLU A 104 23.57 -0.98 8.77
C GLU A 104 22.09 -1.22 9.12
N LEU A 105 21.48 -0.35 9.93
CA LEU A 105 20.08 -0.48 10.33
C LEU A 105 19.12 -0.45 9.14
N VAL A 106 19.38 0.45 8.19
CA VAL A 106 18.51 0.67 7.02
C VAL A 106 18.86 -0.18 5.80
N ALA A 107 19.88 -1.04 5.90
CA ALA A 107 20.22 -1.96 4.84
C ALA A 107 19.10 -3.00 4.65
N VAL A 108 18.49 -3.00 3.46
CA VAL A 108 17.46 -3.96 3.04
C VAL A 108 17.95 -4.67 1.79
N ASP A 109 17.81 -5.99 1.77
CA ASP A 109 18.17 -6.79 0.61
C ASP A 109 17.20 -6.52 -0.55
N GLU A 110 17.74 -6.47 -1.77
CA GLU A 110 16.95 -6.31 -3.00
C GLU A 110 15.79 -7.32 -3.08
N LYS A 111 16.03 -8.55 -2.62
CA LYS A 111 15.01 -9.60 -2.58
C LYS A 111 13.81 -9.22 -1.71
N ASP A 112 14.03 -8.57 -0.58
CA ASP A 112 12.96 -8.18 0.34
C ASP A 112 12.20 -6.96 -0.19
N ILE A 113 12.89 -6.03 -0.85
CA ILE A 113 12.27 -4.93 -1.60
C ILE A 113 11.32 -5.50 -2.67
N GLN A 114 11.82 -6.40 -3.51
CA GLN A 114 11.02 -7.06 -4.56
C GLN A 114 9.84 -7.85 -3.97
N LEU A 115 10.04 -8.53 -2.84
CA LEU A 115 8.98 -9.25 -2.16
C LEU A 115 7.90 -8.30 -1.61
N SER A 116 8.29 -7.14 -1.08
CA SER A 116 7.36 -6.11 -0.62
C SER A 116 6.50 -5.58 -1.77
N LEU A 117 7.13 -5.23 -2.89
CA LEU A 117 6.44 -4.76 -4.09
C LEU A 117 5.48 -5.82 -4.65
N ALA A 118 5.92 -7.07 -4.75
CA ALA A 118 5.08 -8.17 -5.22
C ALA A 118 3.86 -8.41 -4.29
N ARG A 119 4.04 -8.26 -2.97
CA ARG A 119 2.93 -8.35 -2.00
C ARG A 119 1.94 -7.20 -2.18
N ALA A 120 2.42 -5.97 -2.36
CA ALA A 120 1.56 -4.81 -2.58
C ALA A 120 0.74 -4.96 -3.87
N GLU A 121 1.38 -5.32 -4.99
CA GLU A 121 0.71 -5.56 -6.27
C GLU A 121 -0.33 -6.69 -6.16
N TYR A 122 0.04 -7.79 -5.49
CA TYR A 122 -0.88 -8.89 -5.23
C TYR A 122 -2.10 -8.43 -4.43
N GLN A 123 -1.91 -7.65 -3.37
CA GLN A 123 -2.99 -7.14 -2.52
C GLN A 123 -3.93 -6.24 -3.32
N GLU A 124 -3.40 -5.34 -4.15
CA GLU A 124 -4.23 -4.49 -5.02
C GLU A 124 -5.05 -5.29 -6.02
N ASN A 125 -4.50 -6.39 -6.56
CA ASN A 125 -5.24 -7.30 -7.44
C ASN A 125 -6.38 -8.04 -6.71
N VAL A 126 -6.14 -8.47 -5.46
CA VAL A 126 -7.17 -9.07 -4.61
C VAL A 126 -8.28 -8.06 -4.31
N GLU A 127 -7.93 -6.83 -3.93
CA GLU A 127 -8.90 -5.77 -3.68
C GLU A 127 -9.71 -5.40 -4.92
N CYS A 128 -9.05 -5.35 -6.08
CA CYS A 128 -9.72 -5.15 -7.36
C CYS A 128 -10.72 -6.27 -7.66
N LYS A 129 -10.34 -7.55 -7.45
CA LYS A 129 -11.27 -8.68 -7.56
C LYS A 129 -12.50 -8.49 -6.67
N LEU A 130 -12.27 -8.23 -5.37
CA LEU A 130 -13.36 -8.11 -4.40
C LEU A 130 -14.30 -6.96 -4.76
N ALA A 131 -13.75 -5.85 -5.26
CA ALA A 131 -14.54 -4.73 -5.75
C ALA A 131 -15.36 -5.09 -6.99
N ILE A 132 -14.84 -5.90 -7.92
CA ILE A 132 -15.61 -6.42 -9.06
C ILE A 132 -16.78 -7.29 -8.57
N GLU A 133 -16.52 -8.22 -7.66
CA GLU A 133 -17.56 -9.11 -7.10
C GLU A 133 -18.65 -8.30 -6.40
N GLN A 134 -18.24 -7.34 -5.58
CA GLN A 134 -19.16 -6.44 -4.87
C GLN A 134 -19.96 -5.58 -5.86
N ALA A 135 -19.32 -5.00 -6.88
CA ALA A 135 -20.01 -4.20 -7.88
C ALA A 135 -21.03 -5.03 -8.66
N ILE A 136 -20.68 -6.25 -9.08
CA ILE A 136 -21.64 -7.15 -9.75
C ILE A 136 -22.83 -7.45 -8.83
N ALA A 137 -22.58 -7.76 -7.55
CA ALA A 137 -23.63 -8.07 -6.60
C ALA A 137 -24.56 -6.87 -6.31
N CYS A 138 -24.01 -5.65 -6.21
CA CYS A 138 -24.78 -4.46 -5.88
C CYS A 138 -25.57 -3.87 -7.06
N TYR A 139 -25.05 -3.99 -8.29
CA TYR A 139 -25.63 -3.36 -9.47
C TYR A 139 -26.40 -4.32 -10.40
N TYR A 140 -26.57 -5.57 -9.98
CA TYR A 140 -27.40 -6.54 -10.69
C TYR A 140 -28.81 -6.59 -10.09
N ASP A 141 -29.81 -6.24 -10.89
CA ASP A 141 -31.22 -6.20 -10.47
C ASP A 141 -31.97 -7.54 -10.67
N GLY A 142 -31.26 -8.61 -11.04
CA GLY A 142 -31.84 -9.90 -11.42
C GLY A 142 -32.12 -10.06 -12.92
N SER A 143 -32.01 -8.99 -13.71
CA SER A 143 -32.17 -9.02 -15.17
C SER A 143 -30.98 -8.39 -15.90
N ARG A 144 -30.50 -7.25 -15.43
CA ARG A 144 -29.46 -6.44 -16.07
C ARG A 144 -28.43 -5.99 -15.05
N LEU A 145 -27.18 -5.94 -15.49
CA LEU A 145 -26.09 -5.33 -14.75
C LEU A 145 -25.94 -3.87 -15.18
N ASP A 146 -26.11 -2.93 -14.26
CA ASP A 146 -25.93 -1.50 -14.57
C ASP A 146 -24.47 -1.21 -14.96
N SER A 147 -24.27 -0.38 -15.99
CA SER A 147 -22.97 0.13 -16.43
C SER A 147 -22.20 0.92 -15.34
N ALA A 148 -22.89 1.39 -14.31
CA ALA A 148 -22.29 2.02 -13.14
C ALA A 148 -21.31 1.07 -12.43
N ALA A 149 -21.56 -0.24 -12.44
CA ALA A 149 -20.69 -1.25 -11.84
C ALA A 149 -19.26 -1.17 -12.38
N ALA A 150 -19.10 -1.25 -13.71
CA ALA A 150 -17.79 -1.20 -14.35
C ALA A 150 -17.13 0.17 -14.16
N ARG A 151 -17.90 1.25 -14.23
CA ARG A 151 -17.40 2.62 -14.07
C ARG A 151 -16.81 2.84 -12.68
N GLU A 152 -17.48 2.40 -11.63
CA GLU A 152 -17.02 2.56 -10.24
C GLU A 152 -15.68 1.86 -10.02
N VAL A 153 -15.56 0.61 -10.45
CA VAL A 153 -14.34 -0.17 -10.25
C VAL A 153 -13.19 0.38 -11.11
N VAL A 154 -13.45 0.77 -12.37
CA VAL A 154 -12.43 1.38 -13.23
C VAL A 154 -11.98 2.74 -12.70
N GLU A 155 -12.88 3.53 -12.11
CA GLU A 155 -12.53 4.81 -11.49
C GLU A 155 -11.63 4.64 -10.26
N LYS A 156 -11.82 3.54 -9.50
CA LYS A 156 -11.01 3.23 -8.31
C LYS A 156 -9.65 2.61 -8.63
N PHE A 157 -9.58 1.64 -9.54
CA PHE A 157 -8.38 0.82 -9.76
C PHE A 157 -7.69 1.06 -11.12
N GLY A 158 -8.30 1.84 -12.00
CA GLY A 158 -7.84 2.01 -13.37
C GLY A 158 -8.24 0.84 -14.27
N ALA A 159 -8.43 1.11 -15.56
CA ALA A 159 -8.89 0.10 -16.52
C ALA A 159 -7.88 -1.04 -16.70
N GLU A 160 -6.58 -0.75 -16.65
CA GLU A 160 -5.52 -1.75 -16.86
C GLU A 160 -5.57 -2.87 -15.82
N ARG A 161 -5.62 -2.53 -14.53
CA ARG A 161 -5.71 -3.50 -13.43
C ARG A 161 -7.00 -4.32 -13.47
N VAL A 162 -8.13 -3.66 -13.71
CA VAL A 162 -9.43 -4.33 -13.82
C VAL A 162 -9.42 -5.34 -14.98
N LEU A 163 -8.89 -4.94 -16.13
CA LEU A 163 -8.74 -5.83 -17.28
C LEU A 163 -7.75 -6.98 -17.00
N TYR A 164 -6.66 -6.72 -16.28
CA TYR A 164 -5.70 -7.76 -15.88
C TYR A 164 -6.35 -8.86 -15.02
N VAL A 165 -7.09 -8.47 -13.98
CA VAL A 165 -7.83 -9.39 -13.10
C VAL A 165 -8.89 -10.19 -13.87
N LEU A 166 -9.64 -9.53 -14.76
CA LEU A 166 -10.67 -10.18 -15.58
C LEU A 166 -10.06 -11.15 -16.60
N ALA A 167 -8.95 -10.79 -17.24
CA ALA A 167 -8.25 -11.70 -18.15
C ALA A 167 -7.79 -12.97 -17.42
N GLY A 168 -7.25 -12.84 -16.21
CA GLY A 168 -6.89 -13.98 -15.37
C GLY A 168 -8.08 -14.86 -14.99
N THR A 169 -9.23 -14.24 -14.71
CA THR A 169 -10.49 -14.94 -14.41
C THR A 169 -10.99 -15.75 -15.63
N LEU A 170 -10.99 -15.14 -16.82
CA LEU A 170 -11.47 -15.80 -18.04
C LEU A 170 -10.58 -16.96 -18.46
N GLN A 171 -9.25 -16.78 -18.42
CA GLN A 171 -8.29 -17.82 -18.78
C GLN A 171 -8.42 -19.08 -17.89
N GLN A 172 -8.82 -18.93 -16.63
CA GLN A 172 -9.06 -20.06 -15.72
C GLN A 172 -10.40 -20.77 -15.97
N ASN A 173 -11.38 -20.03 -16.48
CA ASN A 173 -12.76 -20.49 -16.62
C ASN A 173 -13.18 -20.61 -18.09
N GLU A 174 -12.24 -20.73 -19.04
CA GLU A 174 -12.55 -20.78 -20.48
C GLU A 174 -13.54 -21.91 -20.84
N TRP A 175 -13.55 -22.98 -20.03
CA TRP A 175 -14.39 -24.16 -20.17
C TRP A 175 -15.87 -23.94 -19.82
N ASP A 176 -16.21 -22.87 -19.09
CA ASP A 176 -17.56 -22.64 -18.52
C ASP A 176 -18.66 -22.38 -19.57
N GLY A 177 -18.27 -22.03 -20.81
CA GLY A 177 -19.20 -21.87 -21.94
C GLY A 177 -20.06 -20.60 -21.92
N ARG A 178 -20.24 -19.93 -20.78
CA ARG A 178 -21.05 -18.71 -20.64
C ARG A 178 -20.34 -17.42 -21.04
N PHE A 179 -19.02 -17.44 -21.20
CA PHE A 179 -18.25 -16.31 -21.72
C PHE A 179 -18.38 -16.17 -23.25
N SER A 180 -18.51 -14.95 -23.73
CA SER A 180 -18.59 -14.65 -25.16
C SER A 180 -17.28 -14.97 -25.89
N GLN A 181 -17.37 -15.33 -27.16
CA GLN A 181 -16.18 -15.64 -27.97
C GLN A 181 -15.23 -14.45 -28.09
N ASP A 182 -15.78 -13.24 -28.19
CA ASP A 182 -14.99 -11.99 -28.27
C ASP A 182 -14.19 -11.73 -26.99
N ASN A 183 -14.78 -11.97 -25.81
CA ASN A 183 -14.09 -11.82 -24.55
C ASN A 183 -13.07 -12.94 -24.30
N LYS A 184 -13.35 -14.17 -24.73
CA LYS A 184 -12.37 -15.27 -24.70
C LYS A 184 -11.17 -14.98 -25.60
N ALA A 185 -11.41 -14.55 -26.83
CA ALA A 185 -10.35 -14.19 -27.77
C ALA A 185 -9.51 -13.04 -27.22
N TRP A 186 -10.15 -12.01 -26.66
CA TRP A 186 -9.46 -10.91 -26.00
C TRP A 186 -8.61 -11.38 -24.80
N ALA A 187 -9.15 -12.21 -23.91
CA ALA A 187 -8.43 -12.67 -22.72
C ALA A 187 -7.15 -13.45 -23.08
N LYS A 188 -7.13 -14.16 -24.21
CA LYS A 188 -5.94 -14.85 -24.73
C LYS A 188 -4.83 -13.91 -25.21
N THR A 189 -5.18 -12.67 -25.55
CA THR A 189 -4.22 -11.65 -25.99
C THR A 189 -3.62 -10.84 -24.84
N ALA A 190 -4.16 -10.94 -23.62
CA ALA A 190 -3.61 -10.27 -22.45
C ALA A 190 -2.17 -10.77 -22.20
N LYS A 191 -1.22 -9.83 -22.10
CA LYS A 191 0.22 -10.12 -21.96
C LYS A 191 0.46 -11.18 -20.87
N ALA A 192 1.18 -12.24 -21.23
CA ALA A 192 1.75 -13.21 -20.30
C ALA A 192 2.85 -12.58 -19.43
N ASP A 193 2.46 -11.88 -18.38
CA ASP A 193 3.32 -11.44 -17.29
C ASP A 193 3.99 -12.65 -16.58
N PRO A 194 5.30 -12.65 -16.30
CA PRO A 194 5.95 -13.73 -15.55
C PRO A 194 5.36 -14.00 -14.15
N LEU A 195 4.68 -13.02 -13.52
CA LEU A 195 3.92 -13.18 -12.27
C LEU A 195 2.61 -13.99 -12.44
N PHE A 196 2.37 -14.53 -13.64
CA PHE A 196 1.24 -15.39 -13.99
C PHE A 196 1.05 -16.64 -13.12
N ALA A 197 2.01 -16.98 -12.26
CA ALA A 197 1.91 -18.14 -11.37
C ALA A 197 0.76 -18.05 -10.36
N HIS A 198 0.29 -16.84 -9.99
CA HIS A 198 -0.67 -16.62 -8.89
C HIS A 198 -2.09 -16.23 -9.33
N ARG A 199 -2.44 -16.35 -10.62
CA ARG A 199 -3.75 -15.91 -11.14
C ARG A 199 -4.97 -16.50 -10.41
N ARG A 200 -4.83 -17.69 -9.82
CA ARG A 200 -5.94 -18.39 -9.14
C ARG A 200 -6.47 -17.61 -7.95
N ASP A 201 -5.60 -16.89 -7.26
CA ASP A 201 -5.92 -16.32 -5.95
C ASP A 201 -6.83 -15.09 -6.08
N PHE A 202 -6.70 -14.36 -7.20
CA PHE A 202 -7.54 -13.21 -7.55
C PHE A 202 -8.49 -13.47 -8.73
N SER A 203 -8.91 -14.72 -8.95
CA SER A 203 -10.01 -15.05 -9.87
C SER A 203 -11.37 -14.62 -9.31
N VAL A 204 -12.16 -13.87 -10.08
CA VAL A 204 -13.47 -13.32 -9.68
C VAL A 204 -14.52 -14.43 -9.50
N GLN A 205 -15.06 -14.54 -8.29
CA GLN A 205 -16.04 -15.53 -7.85
C GLN A 205 -17.48 -15.00 -7.99
N SER A 206 -17.86 -14.64 -9.21
CA SER A 206 -19.24 -14.23 -9.56
C SER A 206 -19.78 -15.10 -10.70
N HIS A 207 -21.09 -15.02 -10.95
CA HIS A 207 -21.71 -15.80 -12.03
C HIS A 207 -21.01 -15.50 -13.38
N PRO A 208 -20.48 -16.49 -14.11
CA PRO A 208 -19.65 -16.27 -15.30
C PRO A 208 -20.29 -15.39 -16.38
N GLY A 209 -21.60 -15.52 -16.60
CA GLY A 209 -22.33 -14.66 -17.53
C GLY A 209 -22.38 -13.19 -17.10
N LEU A 210 -22.39 -12.90 -15.78
CA LEU A 210 -22.33 -11.52 -15.27
C LEU A 210 -20.93 -10.96 -15.37
N VAL A 211 -19.91 -11.79 -15.11
CA VAL A 211 -18.50 -11.43 -15.32
C VAL A 211 -18.24 -11.10 -16.80
N ASP A 212 -18.82 -11.85 -17.74
CA ASP A 212 -18.73 -11.57 -19.17
C ASP A 212 -19.34 -10.20 -19.53
N VAL A 213 -20.56 -9.93 -19.04
CA VAL A 213 -21.23 -8.63 -19.24
C VAL A 213 -20.41 -7.49 -18.63
N PHE A 214 -19.91 -7.66 -17.41
CA PHE A 214 -19.06 -6.69 -16.73
C PHE A 214 -17.79 -6.40 -17.52
N LEU A 215 -17.09 -7.43 -18.01
CA LEU A 215 -15.90 -7.26 -18.85
C LEU A 215 -16.20 -6.47 -20.12
N THR A 216 -17.33 -6.74 -20.79
CA THR A 216 -17.73 -5.93 -21.95
C THR A 216 -17.96 -4.46 -21.58
N GLN A 217 -18.51 -4.18 -20.40
CA GLN A 217 -18.66 -2.80 -19.91
C GLN A 217 -17.31 -2.15 -19.62
N VAL A 218 -16.38 -2.84 -18.94
CA VAL A 218 -15.02 -2.34 -18.65
C VAL A 218 -14.26 -2.03 -19.94
N ARG A 219 -14.31 -2.90 -20.95
CA ARG A 219 -13.67 -2.66 -22.25
C ARG A 219 -14.20 -1.40 -22.92
N ARG A 220 -15.51 -1.13 -22.83
CA ARG A 220 -16.11 0.13 -23.32
C ARG A 220 -15.71 1.35 -22.48
N GLU A 221 -15.50 1.21 -21.17
CA GLU A 221 -14.98 2.29 -20.34
C GLU A 221 -13.50 2.59 -20.66
N ALA A 222 -12.70 1.57 -20.97
CA ALA A 222 -11.27 1.72 -21.34
C ALA A 222 -11.06 2.43 -22.68
N GLU A 223 -12.02 2.34 -23.61
CA GLU A 223 -12.01 3.07 -24.88
C GLU A 223 -12.35 4.56 -24.72
N LYS A 224 -12.90 4.98 -23.57
CA LYS A 224 -13.21 6.38 -23.31
C LYS A 224 -11.92 7.14 -22.97
N PRO A 225 -11.80 8.40 -23.40
CA PRO A 225 -10.68 9.23 -22.96
C PRO A 225 -10.68 9.32 -21.43
N PRO A 226 -9.49 9.41 -20.79
CA PRO A 226 -9.40 9.59 -19.34
C PRO A 226 -10.31 10.74 -18.93
N ARG A 227 -11.16 10.51 -17.92
CA ARG A 227 -12.01 11.58 -17.41
C ARG A 227 -11.09 12.65 -16.85
N ALA A 228 -11.17 13.86 -17.43
CA ALA A 228 -10.44 15.02 -16.95
C ALA A 228 -10.59 15.12 -15.44
N SER A 229 -9.47 15.22 -14.74
CA SER A 229 -9.44 15.33 -13.28
C SER A 229 -10.34 16.49 -12.82
N ILE A 230 -10.84 16.44 -11.58
CA ILE A 230 -11.64 17.54 -11.01
C ILE A 230 -10.91 18.89 -11.17
N ARG A 231 -9.58 18.89 -11.07
CA ARG A 231 -8.70 20.05 -11.29
C ARG A 231 -8.74 20.57 -12.74
N GLU A 232 -8.71 19.67 -13.71
CA GLU A 232 -8.83 20.03 -15.14
C GLU A 232 -10.25 20.50 -15.48
N ARG A 233 -11.28 19.89 -14.88
CA ARG A 233 -12.67 20.33 -15.05
C ARG A 233 -12.90 21.72 -14.45
N LEU A 234 -12.29 22.03 -13.30
CA LEU A 234 -12.29 23.37 -12.69
C LEU A 234 -11.58 24.39 -13.58
N LYS A 235 -10.38 24.07 -14.10
CA LYS A 235 -9.67 24.93 -15.06
C LYS A 235 -10.48 25.18 -16.34
N GLN A 236 -11.04 24.14 -16.94
CA GLN A 236 -11.87 24.25 -18.14
C GLN A 236 -13.17 25.04 -17.89
N ALA A 237 -13.74 24.96 -16.68
CA ALA A 237 -14.90 25.76 -16.28
C ALA A 237 -14.54 27.24 -16.09
N GLN A 238 -13.39 27.54 -15.48
CA GLN A 238 -12.87 28.89 -15.31
C GLN A 238 -12.55 29.54 -16.66
N GLU A 239 -11.84 28.85 -17.56
CA GLU A 239 -11.52 29.35 -18.90
C GLU A 239 -12.77 29.58 -19.76
N LYS A 240 -13.80 28.73 -19.62
CA LYS A 240 -15.10 28.92 -20.29
C LYS A 240 -15.88 30.10 -19.71
N ALA A 241 -15.76 30.39 -18.41
CA ALA A 241 -16.37 31.56 -17.79
C ALA A 241 -15.67 32.84 -18.28
N GLU A 242 -14.34 32.87 -18.29
CA GLU A 242 -13.55 34.03 -18.75
C GLU A 242 -13.79 34.36 -20.23
N LYS A 243 -13.90 33.33 -21.09
CA LYS A 243 -14.26 33.52 -22.51
C LYS A 243 -15.69 34.02 -22.70
N LYS A 244 -16.64 33.65 -21.83
CA LYS A 244 -18.01 34.20 -21.88
C LYS A 244 -18.05 35.68 -21.45
N THR A 245 -17.26 36.06 -20.44
CA THR A 245 -17.20 37.44 -19.95
C THR A 245 -16.55 38.39 -20.97
N SER A 246 -15.50 37.94 -21.67
CA SER A 246 -14.83 38.76 -22.69
C SER A 246 -15.69 38.98 -23.94
N VAL A 247 -16.49 37.98 -24.35
CA VAL A 247 -17.43 38.10 -25.47
C VAL A 247 -18.59 39.05 -25.14
N GLN A 248 -19.09 39.06 -23.90
CA GLN A 248 -20.14 39.99 -23.46
C GLN A 248 -19.64 41.44 -23.28
N ALA A 249 -18.37 41.64 -22.93
CA ALA A 249 -17.76 42.96 -22.87
C ALA A 249 -17.52 43.57 -24.26
N ALA A 250 -17.25 42.75 -25.27
CA ALA A 250 -17.03 43.19 -26.64
C ALA A 250 -18.34 43.60 -27.36
N THR A 251 -19.48 43.00 -27.01
CA THR A 251 -20.79 43.36 -27.60
C THR A 251 -21.39 44.64 -27.03
N LYS A 252 -21.07 45.03 -25.79
CA LYS A 252 -21.52 46.31 -25.18
C LYS A 252 -20.81 47.57 -25.68
N LYS A 253 -19.68 47.46 -26.38
CA LYS A 253 -18.91 48.62 -26.90
C LYS A 253 -19.34 49.09 -28.30
N LYS A 254 -20.38 48.51 -28.89
CA LYS A 254 -20.81 48.75 -30.29
C LYS A 254 -22.18 49.44 -30.44
N GLU A 255 -22.63 50.17 -29.44
CA GLU A 255 -23.83 51.01 -29.55
C GLU A 255 -23.41 52.49 -29.54
N PRO A 256 -23.43 53.20 -30.70
CA PRO A 256 -23.17 54.63 -30.73
C PRO A 256 -24.44 55.41 -30.34
N GLU A 257 -24.29 56.35 -29.40
CA GLU A 257 -25.28 57.36 -29.05
C GLU A 257 -25.66 58.23 -30.26
N ARG A 258 -26.92 58.67 -30.25
CA ARG A 258 -27.64 59.49 -31.25
C ARG A 258 -26.89 60.69 -31.79
#